data_AF-A0A928WXR7-F1
#
_entry.id   AF-A0A928WXR7-F1
#
_cell.length_a   1.000
_cell.length_b   1.000
_cell.length_c   1.000
_cell.angle_alpha   90.00
_cell.angle_beta   90.00
_cell.angle_gamma   90.00
#
_symmetry.space_group_name_H-M   'P 1'
#
loop_
_entity.id
_entity.type
_entity.pdbx_description
1 polymer ?
#
loop_
_entity_poly.entity_id
_entity_poly.type
_entity_poly.pdbx_seq_one_letter_code
_entity_poly.pdbx_strand_id
1 'polypeptide(L)'
;MASDLTSTLPASLLSSLNRLRQLNTQDVQARWQQYLETSQEILTPADLLGAQSTLHWPIAPLNDRQHIAWDKGLQVLWLYQTIEVPAKQKGYPLTGLILRLSLTWWAEDAQIYVDGALVQSGDLFECFARVCLSESVQTGQVFQVAIRLVSPSHDNGALVRSH
;
A
#
# COMPACT_ATOMS: atom_id res chain seq x y z
N MET A 1 18.77 -4.30 -20.77
CA MET A 1 20.01 -3.89 -20.09
C MET A 1 19.83 -2.47 -19.57
N ALA A 2 19.23 -2.30 -18.39
CA ALA A 2 19.28 -1.04 -17.67
C ALA A 2 20.55 -1.11 -16.81
N SER A 3 21.54 -0.31 -17.18
CA SER A 3 22.78 -0.15 -16.41
C SER A 3 22.43 0.27 -14.99
N ASP A 4 22.85 -0.54 -14.02
CA ASP A 4 22.64 -0.34 -12.60
C ASP A 4 23.46 0.87 -12.12
N LEU A 5 22.90 2.08 -12.29
CA LEU A 5 23.52 3.35 -11.89
C LEU A 5 23.76 3.44 -10.36
N THR A 6 23.30 2.46 -9.58
CA THR A 6 23.59 2.42 -8.14
C THR A 6 25.01 1.93 -7.82
N SER A 7 25.69 1.23 -8.74
CA SER A 7 26.98 0.60 -8.45
C SER A 7 28.20 1.53 -8.51
N THR A 8 28.00 2.84 -8.73
CA THR A 8 29.09 3.83 -8.92
C THR A 8 29.03 5.03 -7.97
N LEU A 9 28.06 5.09 -7.05
CA LEU A 9 27.95 6.21 -6.11
C LEU A 9 28.90 6.02 -4.90
N PRO A 10 29.59 7.08 -4.45
CA PRO A 10 30.34 7.05 -3.20
C PRO A 10 29.45 6.66 -2.01
N ALA A 11 29.97 5.86 -1.08
CA ALA A 11 29.21 5.36 0.08
C ALA A 11 28.58 6.48 0.93
N SER A 12 29.26 7.63 1.06
CA SER A 12 28.77 8.81 1.77
C SER A 12 27.58 9.48 1.08
N LEU A 13 27.52 9.44 -0.26
CA LEU A 13 26.38 9.94 -1.01
C LEU A 13 25.19 8.98 -0.89
N LEU A 14 25.45 7.67 -0.97
CA LEU A 14 24.40 6.66 -0.78
C LEU A 14 23.76 6.75 0.61
N SER A 15 24.58 6.93 1.66
CA SER A 15 24.08 7.12 3.02
C SER A 15 23.25 8.40 3.17
N SER A 16 23.68 9.49 2.53
CA SER A 16 22.94 10.75 2.51
C SER A 16 21.60 10.63 1.78
N LEU A 17 21.57 9.98 0.62
CA LEU A 17 20.34 9.72 -0.13
C LEU A 17 19.37 8.85 0.65
N ASN A 18 19.87 7.79 1.31
CA ASN A 18 19.04 6.92 2.14
C ASN A 18 18.48 7.68 3.34
N ARG A 19 19.28 8.52 3.99
CA ARG A 19 18.81 9.39 5.07
C ARG A 19 17.69 10.32 4.58
N LEU A 20 17.86 10.98 3.44
CA LEU A 20 16.86 11.89 2.89
C LEU A 20 15.54 11.16 2.56
N ARG A 21 15.60 9.97 1.95
CA ARG A 21 14.41 9.14 1.69
C ARG A 21 13.69 8.79 2.99
N GLN A 22 14.42 8.41 4.03
CA GLN A 22 13.82 8.05 5.31
C GLN A 22 13.12 9.21 6.04
N LEU A 23 13.38 10.48 5.66
CA LEU A 23 12.70 11.64 6.25
C LEU A 23 11.29 11.85 5.70
N ASN A 24 10.99 11.33 4.49
CA ASN A 24 9.72 11.60 3.80
C ASN A 24 8.97 10.34 3.33
N THR A 25 9.58 9.17 3.46
CA THR A 25 9.03 7.89 3.02
C THR A 25 9.03 6.89 4.17
N GLN A 26 7.96 6.14 4.31
CA GLN A 26 7.83 5.05 5.26
C GLN A 26 7.26 3.83 4.56
N ASP A 27 7.98 2.71 4.60
CA ASP A 27 7.43 1.44 4.15
C ASP A 27 6.25 1.02 5.04
N VAL A 28 5.14 0.66 4.41
CA VAL A 28 3.94 0.13 5.08
C VAL A 28 3.55 -1.25 4.57
N GLN A 29 4.39 -1.89 3.74
CA GLN A 29 4.13 -3.16 3.08
C GLN A 29 3.83 -4.30 4.08
N ALA A 30 4.57 -4.34 5.19
CA ALA A 30 4.45 -5.41 6.19
C ALA A 30 3.27 -5.24 7.18
N ARG A 31 2.42 -4.23 7.00
CA ARG A 31 1.37 -3.85 7.97
C ARG A 31 -0.05 -4.09 7.45
N TRP A 32 -0.19 -4.51 6.20
CA TRP A 32 -1.47 -4.84 5.59
C TRP A 32 -2.05 -6.10 6.24
N GLN A 33 -3.30 -6.01 6.68
CA GLN A 33 -4.10 -7.16 7.04
C GLN A 33 -4.76 -7.70 5.76
N GLN A 34 -4.95 -9.02 5.65
CA GLN A 34 -5.46 -9.65 4.43
C GLN A 34 -6.69 -10.52 4.65
N TYR A 35 -7.56 -10.50 3.64
CA TYR A 35 -8.66 -11.43 3.50
C TYR A 35 -8.79 -11.88 2.05
N LEU A 36 -8.74 -13.20 1.84
CA LEU A 36 -8.98 -13.80 0.54
C LEU A 36 -10.49 -14.07 0.41
N GLU A 37 -11.12 -13.43 -0.56
CA GLU A 37 -12.57 -13.55 -0.77
C GLU A 37 -12.93 -14.98 -1.16
N THR A 38 -14.03 -15.48 -0.60
CA THR A 38 -14.55 -16.81 -0.90
C THR A 38 -15.95 -16.71 -1.49
N SER A 39 -16.38 -17.72 -2.23
CA SER A 39 -17.68 -17.75 -2.90
C SER A 39 -18.90 -17.59 -1.96
N GLN A 40 -18.67 -17.72 -0.65
CA GLN A 40 -19.71 -17.66 0.39
C GLN A 40 -19.87 -16.27 1.00
N GLU A 41 -18.87 -15.39 0.84
CA GLU A 41 -18.82 -14.09 1.49
C GLU A 41 -18.15 -13.07 0.56
N ILE A 42 -18.99 -12.34 -0.18
CA ILE A 42 -18.56 -11.22 -1.03
C ILE A 42 -18.60 -9.97 -0.15
N LEU A 43 -17.43 -9.37 0.09
CA LEU A 43 -17.32 -8.18 0.90
C LEU A 43 -17.52 -6.92 0.06
N THR A 44 -18.20 -5.93 0.63
CA THR A 44 -18.31 -4.59 0.06
C THR A 44 -17.37 -3.63 0.78
N PRO A 45 -16.96 -2.51 0.14
CA PRO A 45 -16.17 -1.48 0.81
C PRO A 45 -16.82 -0.95 2.11
N ALA A 46 -18.16 -0.95 2.16
CA ALA A 46 -18.91 -0.52 3.34
C ALA A 46 -18.75 -1.48 4.53
N ASP A 47 -18.61 -2.78 4.28
CA ASP A 47 -18.36 -3.80 5.31
C ASP A 47 -16.97 -3.64 5.94
N LEU A 48 -16.02 -3.12 5.16
CA LEU A 48 -14.61 -2.98 5.56
C LEU A 48 -14.31 -1.67 6.29
N LEU A 49 -14.84 -0.56 5.78
CA LEU A 49 -14.48 0.81 6.16
C LEU A 49 -15.58 1.48 7.00
N GLY A 50 -16.56 0.72 7.48
CA GLY A 50 -17.58 1.20 8.41
C GLY A 50 -17.02 1.48 9.81
N ALA A 51 -17.59 2.47 10.50
CA ALA A 51 -17.17 2.93 11.84
C ALA A 51 -17.21 1.87 12.97
N GLN A 52 -17.65 0.63 12.66
CA GLN A 52 -17.77 -0.50 13.59
C GLN A 52 -17.14 -1.78 13.03
N SER A 53 -16.29 -1.68 11.98
CA SER A 53 -15.56 -2.83 11.43
C SER A 53 -14.64 -3.42 12.51
N THR A 54 -15.03 -4.59 13.06
CA THR A 54 -14.24 -5.40 14.00
C THR A 54 -13.44 -6.49 13.28
N LEU A 55 -13.26 -6.34 11.96
CA LEU A 55 -12.58 -7.31 11.13
C LEU A 55 -11.09 -7.33 11.50
N HIS A 56 -10.71 -8.32 12.31
CA HIS A 56 -9.33 -8.61 12.66
C HIS A 56 -8.77 -9.63 11.69
N TRP A 57 -8.35 -9.16 10.53
CA TRP A 57 -7.70 -10.00 9.54
C TRP A 57 -6.23 -10.25 9.91
N PRO A 58 -5.68 -11.42 9.57
CA PRO A 58 -4.27 -11.70 9.79
C PRO A 58 -3.40 -10.76 8.94
N ILE A 59 -2.22 -10.41 9.43
CA ILE A 59 -1.24 -9.67 8.64
C ILE A 59 -0.81 -10.52 7.44
N ALA A 60 -0.76 -9.88 6.28
CA ALA A 60 -0.36 -10.49 5.03
C ALA A 60 1.12 -10.92 5.08
N PRO A 61 1.44 -12.18 4.77
CA PRO A 61 2.83 -12.63 4.72
C PRO A 61 3.53 -12.02 3.50
N LEU A 62 4.81 -11.69 3.67
CA LEU A 62 5.69 -11.28 2.59
C LEU A 62 6.48 -12.46 2.05
N ASN A 63 6.63 -12.56 0.73
CA ASN A 63 7.50 -13.54 0.10
C ASN A 63 8.98 -13.08 0.10
N ASP A 64 9.88 -13.88 -0.49
CA ASP A 64 11.32 -13.58 -0.58
C ASP A 64 11.62 -12.26 -1.32
N ARG A 65 10.69 -11.77 -2.14
CA ARG A 65 10.77 -10.50 -2.86
C ARG A 65 10.13 -9.34 -2.09
N GLN A 66 9.68 -9.57 -0.86
CA GLN A 66 8.94 -8.62 -0.02
C GLN A 66 7.57 -8.21 -0.58
N HIS A 67 6.99 -9.03 -1.47
CA HIS A 67 5.64 -8.79 -1.99
C HIS A 67 4.60 -9.52 -1.14
N ILE A 68 3.39 -8.97 -1.06
CA ILE A 68 2.21 -9.72 -0.64
C ILE A 68 1.68 -10.42 -1.88
N ALA A 69 1.83 -11.74 -1.96
CA ALA A 69 1.44 -12.53 -3.13
C ALA A 69 0.27 -13.47 -2.80
N TRP A 70 -0.59 -13.71 -3.78
CA TRP A 70 -1.68 -14.67 -3.69
C TRP A 70 -1.88 -15.40 -5.01
N ASP A 71 -2.62 -16.51 -4.96
CA ASP A 71 -2.75 -17.40 -6.10
C ASP A 71 -3.53 -16.79 -7.26
N LYS A 72 -3.16 -17.22 -8.45
CA LYS A 72 -3.81 -16.89 -9.72
C LYS A 72 -5.23 -17.44 -9.82
N GLY A 73 -5.91 -17.05 -10.89
CA GLY A 73 -7.23 -17.58 -11.25
C GLY A 73 -8.36 -16.65 -10.84
N LEU A 74 -8.15 -15.34 -10.98
CA LEU A 74 -9.15 -14.31 -10.67
C LEU A 74 -9.58 -14.31 -9.19
N GLN A 75 -8.65 -14.65 -8.30
CA GLN A 75 -8.90 -14.61 -6.86
C GLN A 75 -8.86 -13.17 -6.36
N VAL A 76 -9.82 -12.81 -5.52
CA VAL A 76 -9.93 -11.47 -4.94
C VAL A 76 -9.25 -11.46 -3.58
N LEU A 77 -8.23 -10.61 -3.46
CA LEU A 77 -7.57 -10.29 -2.20
C LEU A 77 -8.01 -8.91 -1.74
N TRP A 78 -8.49 -8.82 -0.51
CA TRP A 78 -8.66 -7.57 0.21
C TRP A 78 -7.48 -7.34 1.13
N LEU A 79 -6.94 -6.13 1.10
CA LEU A 79 -5.95 -5.63 2.04
C LEU A 79 -6.51 -4.44 2.79
N TYR A 80 -6.33 -4.41 4.11
CA TYR A 80 -6.79 -3.33 4.96
C TYR A 80 -5.68 -2.86 5.89
N GLN A 81 -5.57 -1.54 6.08
CA GLN A 81 -4.71 -0.94 7.08
C GLN A 81 -5.19 0.45 7.48
N THR A 82 -4.96 0.79 8.75
CA THR A 82 -5.05 2.15 9.26
C THR A 82 -3.69 2.86 9.22
N ILE A 83 -3.64 4.05 8.62
CA ILE A 83 -2.44 4.90 8.56
C ILE A 83 -2.64 6.10 9.47
N GLU A 84 -1.89 6.14 10.57
CA GLU A 84 -1.84 7.28 11.48
C GLU A 84 -0.62 8.16 11.16
N VAL A 85 -0.82 9.47 11.09
CA VAL A 85 0.25 10.45 10.86
C VAL A 85 1.06 10.64 12.15
N PRO A 86 2.34 10.23 12.19
CA PRO A 86 3.17 10.47 13.36
C PRO A 86 3.52 11.96 13.45
N ALA A 87 3.83 12.43 14.66
CA ALA A 87 4.25 13.83 14.85
C ALA A 87 5.51 14.19 14.06
N LYS A 88 6.44 13.23 13.96
CA LYS A 88 7.73 13.39 13.28
C LYS A 88 8.15 12.09 12.61
N GLN A 89 8.82 12.20 11.48
CA GLN A 89 9.54 11.10 10.82
C GLN A 89 11.04 11.33 10.95
N LYS A 90 11.75 10.45 11.66
CA LYS A 90 13.21 10.58 11.94
C LYS A 90 13.60 11.98 12.45
N GLY A 91 12.75 12.59 13.26
CA GLY A 91 12.94 13.93 13.83
C GLY A 91 12.43 15.09 12.98
N TYR A 92 12.02 14.85 11.74
CA TYR A 92 11.44 15.87 10.85
C TYR A 92 9.94 16.03 11.10
N PRO A 93 9.42 17.24 11.36
CA PRO A 93 7.99 17.47 11.59
C PRO A 93 7.16 17.25 10.32
N LEU A 94 6.00 16.60 10.46
CA LEU A 94 5.14 16.27 9.31
C LEU A 94 3.95 17.21 9.11
N THR A 95 3.54 17.95 10.15
CA THR A 95 2.38 18.84 10.08
C THR A 95 2.50 19.83 8.93
N GLY A 96 1.43 19.99 8.15
CA GLY A 96 1.37 20.88 7.00
C GLY A 96 1.94 20.30 5.69
N LEU A 97 2.50 19.10 5.72
CA LEU A 97 2.97 18.42 4.51
C LEU A 97 1.85 17.64 3.81
N ILE A 98 2.01 17.40 2.51
CA ILE A 98 1.12 16.51 1.76
C ILE A 98 1.52 15.06 2.04
N LEU A 99 0.56 14.24 2.47
CA LEU A 99 0.74 12.80 2.61
C LEU A 99 0.20 12.08 1.38
N ARG A 100 1.02 11.17 0.82
CA ARG A 100 0.63 10.30 -0.28
C ARG A 100 0.93 8.85 0.06
N LEU A 101 0.03 7.96 -0.33
CA LEU A 101 0.26 6.52 -0.35
C LEU A 101 0.66 6.11 -1.77
N SER A 102 1.84 5.52 -1.91
CA SER A 102 2.39 5.08 -3.18
C SER A 102 2.33 3.56 -3.28
N LEU A 103 1.59 3.06 -4.28
CA LEU A 103 1.28 1.64 -4.46
C LEU A 103 1.82 1.15 -5.80
N THR A 104 2.25 -0.11 -5.84
CA THR A 104 2.58 -0.82 -7.08
C THR A 104 2.03 -2.24 -6.95
N TRP A 105 1.35 -2.74 -7.98
CA TRP A 105 0.70 -4.04 -7.95
C TRP A 105 0.92 -4.84 -9.24
N TRP A 106 0.51 -6.10 -9.19
CA TRP A 106 0.33 -7.00 -10.31
C TRP A 106 -1.01 -7.69 -10.10
N ALA A 107 -2.05 -7.15 -10.73
CA ALA A 107 -3.44 -7.53 -10.54
C ALA A 107 -4.22 -7.21 -11.81
N GLU A 108 -5.19 -8.06 -12.16
CA GLU A 108 -6.14 -7.86 -13.27
C GLU A 108 -7.01 -6.62 -13.02
N ASP A 109 -7.44 -6.42 -11.78
CA ASP A 109 -8.21 -5.27 -11.32
C ASP A 109 -7.69 -4.85 -9.95
N ALA A 110 -7.54 -3.55 -9.75
CA ALA A 110 -7.13 -2.93 -8.51
C ALA A 110 -8.04 -1.75 -8.20
N GLN A 111 -8.56 -1.71 -6.96
CA GLN A 111 -9.41 -0.64 -6.47
C GLN A 111 -8.91 -0.19 -5.11
N ILE A 112 -8.74 1.12 -4.94
CA ILE A 112 -8.19 1.72 -3.74
C ILE A 112 -9.26 2.60 -3.09
N TYR A 113 -9.56 2.27 -1.85
CA TYR A 113 -10.54 2.94 -1.04
C TYR A 113 -9.87 3.67 0.12
N VAL A 114 -10.25 4.92 0.35
CA VAL A 114 -9.81 5.73 1.51
C VAL A 114 -11.06 6.24 2.21
N ASP A 115 -11.16 5.95 3.51
CA ASP A 115 -12.28 6.35 4.38
C ASP A 115 -13.65 6.02 3.77
N GLY A 116 -13.76 4.84 3.16
CA GLY A 116 -14.98 4.32 2.53
C GLY A 116 -15.20 4.72 1.08
N ALA A 117 -14.46 5.69 0.55
CA ALA A 117 -14.62 6.17 -0.82
C ALA A 117 -13.61 5.52 -1.78
N LEU A 118 -14.08 5.09 -2.96
CA LEU A 118 -13.19 4.69 -4.06
C LEU A 118 -12.47 5.93 -4.60
N VAL A 119 -11.16 6.00 -4.43
CA VAL A 119 -10.34 7.15 -4.82
C VAL A 119 -9.47 6.91 -6.05
N GLN A 120 -9.18 5.63 -6.35
CA GLN A 120 -8.37 5.24 -7.51
C GLN A 120 -8.74 3.81 -7.94
N SER A 121 -8.63 3.53 -9.24
CA SER A 121 -8.64 2.18 -9.79
C SER A 121 -7.53 2.01 -10.83
N GLY A 122 -7.27 0.77 -11.24
CA GLY A 122 -6.36 0.44 -12.33
C GLY A 122 -6.28 -1.07 -12.56
N ASP A 123 -5.47 -1.49 -13.51
CA ASP A 123 -5.33 -2.88 -13.96
C ASP A 123 -3.84 -3.28 -14.10
N LEU A 124 -3.57 -4.29 -14.92
CA LEU A 124 -2.21 -4.76 -15.23
C LEU A 124 -1.34 -3.73 -15.93
N PHE A 125 -1.93 -2.80 -16.67
CA PHE A 125 -1.22 -1.75 -17.40
C PHE A 125 -1.11 -0.47 -16.57
N GLU A 126 -2.08 -0.22 -15.69
CA GLU A 126 -2.12 0.90 -14.76
C GLU A 126 -1.62 0.49 -13.36
N CYS A 127 -0.52 -0.26 -13.30
CA CYS A 127 -0.07 -1.01 -12.13
C CYS A 127 0.58 -0.21 -10.99
N PHE A 128 0.40 1.12 -10.99
CA PHE A 128 1.00 2.05 -10.03
C PHE A 128 0.06 3.22 -9.75
N ALA A 129 -0.03 3.62 -8.47
CA ALA A 129 -0.73 4.83 -8.08
C ALA A 129 -0.02 5.59 -6.96
N ARG A 130 -0.23 6.91 -6.92
CA ARG A 130 0.12 7.78 -5.79
C ARG A 130 -1.13 8.51 -5.30
N VAL A 131 -1.80 7.92 -4.33
CA VAL A 131 -3.05 8.44 -3.77
C VAL A 131 -2.72 9.54 -2.77
N CYS A 132 -3.33 10.73 -2.93
CA CYS A 132 -3.21 11.80 -1.95
C CYS A 132 -4.16 11.54 -0.78
N LEU A 133 -3.60 11.26 0.40
CA LEU A 133 -4.40 11.04 1.61
C LEU A 133 -4.80 12.35 2.27
N SER A 134 -3.90 13.35 2.25
CA SER A 134 -4.18 14.69 2.75
C SER A 134 -3.24 15.71 2.13
N GLU A 135 -3.78 16.87 1.74
CA GLU A 135 -2.99 17.99 1.21
C GLU A 135 -2.19 18.73 2.29
N SER A 136 -2.55 18.55 3.57
CA SER A 136 -1.88 19.17 4.70
C SER A 136 -2.19 18.39 5.98
N VAL A 137 -1.33 17.46 6.36
CA VAL A 137 -1.59 16.57 7.50
C VAL A 137 -1.51 17.28 8.85
N GLN A 138 -2.26 16.75 9.81
CA GLN A 138 -2.11 17.02 11.24
C GLN A 138 -1.55 15.79 11.96
N THR A 139 -0.86 16.02 13.09
CA THR A 139 -0.39 14.91 13.94
C THR A 139 -1.58 14.11 14.46
N GLY A 140 -1.48 12.77 14.41
CA GLY A 140 -2.54 11.87 14.87
C GLY A 140 -3.75 11.79 13.93
N GLN A 141 -3.70 12.43 12.76
CA GLN A 141 -4.71 12.20 11.72
C GLN A 141 -4.63 10.74 11.28
N VAL A 142 -5.79 10.11 11.11
CA VAL A 142 -5.93 8.69 10.79
C VAL A 142 -6.68 8.53 9.47
N PHE A 143 -6.18 7.64 8.61
CA PHE A 143 -6.82 7.23 7.36
C PHE A 143 -7.08 5.74 7.38
N GLN A 144 -8.29 5.33 7.03
CA GLN A 144 -8.61 3.93 6.79
C GLN A 144 -8.41 3.64 5.30
N VAL A 145 -7.54 2.69 4.98
CA VAL A 145 -7.25 2.33 3.58
C VAL A 145 -7.61 0.87 3.36
N ALA A 146 -8.41 0.61 2.33
CA ALA A 146 -8.64 -0.73 1.82
C ALA A 146 -8.21 -0.81 0.36
N ILE A 147 -7.64 -1.94 -0.04
CA ILE A 147 -7.24 -2.24 -1.40
C ILE A 147 -7.90 -3.56 -1.80
N ARG A 148 -8.63 -3.55 -2.89
CA ARG A 148 -9.14 -4.76 -3.54
C ARG A 148 -8.25 -5.08 -4.73
N LEU A 149 -7.71 -6.29 -4.79
CA LEU A 149 -6.88 -6.75 -5.90
C LEU A 149 -7.41 -8.09 -6.43
N VAL A 150 -7.58 -8.19 -7.74
CA VAL A 150 -7.94 -9.45 -8.40
C VAL A 150 -6.70 -10.03 -9.06
N SER A 151 -6.32 -11.27 -8.75
CA SER A 151 -5.17 -11.88 -9.42
C SER A 151 -5.47 -12.12 -10.90
N PRO A 152 -4.45 -12.07 -11.79
CA PRO A 152 -4.62 -12.49 -13.18
C PRO A 152 -5.09 -13.94 -13.29
N SER A 153 -5.64 -14.31 -14.45
CA SER A 153 -6.06 -15.69 -14.69
C SER A 153 -4.89 -16.68 -14.68
N HIS A 154 -3.74 -16.28 -15.24
CA HIS A 154 -2.63 -17.19 -15.52
C HIS A 154 -1.41 -17.01 -14.60
N ASP A 155 -1.30 -15.88 -13.91
CA ASP A 155 -0.18 -15.51 -13.05
C ASP A 155 -0.66 -15.14 -11.65
N ASN A 156 0.18 -15.41 -10.65
CA ASN A 156 -0.13 -15.07 -9.26
C ASN A 156 -0.21 -13.55 -9.11
N GLY A 157 -1.16 -13.08 -8.29
CA GLY A 157 -1.29 -11.66 -7.97
C GLY A 157 -0.23 -11.21 -6.98
N ALA A 158 0.10 -9.91 -6.98
CA ALA A 158 0.96 -9.33 -5.96
C ALA A 158 0.66 -7.85 -5.67
N LEU A 159 0.66 -7.46 -4.40
CA LEU A 159 1.00 -6.09 -4.02
C LEU A 159 2.53 -6.02 -3.95
N VAL A 160 3.13 -5.33 -4.90
CA VAL A 160 4.57 -5.28 -5.12
C VAL A 160 5.23 -4.32 -4.15
N ARG A 161 4.61 -3.17 -3.87
CA ARG A 161 5.16 -2.14 -3.00
C ARG A 161 4.09 -1.21 -2.42
N SER A 162 4.30 -0.76 -1.18
CA SER A 162 3.45 0.18 -0.46
C SER A 162 4.27 1.05 0.50
N HIS A 163 4.27 2.37 0.29
CA HIS A 163 5.06 3.35 1.07
C HIS A 163 4.50 4.77 1.03
#